data_AF-A0A7K0MY41-F1
#
_entry.id   AF-A0A7K0MY41-F1
#
_cell.length_a   1.000
_cell.length_b   1.000
_cell.length_c   1.000
_cell.angle_alpha   90.00
_cell.angle_beta   90.00
_cell.angle_gamma   90.00
#
_symmetry.space_group_name_H-M   'P 1'
#
loop_
_entity.id
_entity.type
_entity.pdbx_description
1 polymer ?
#
loop_
_entity_poly.entity_id
_entity_poly.type
_entity_poly.pdbx_seq_one_letter_code
_entity_poly.pdbx_strand_id
1 'polypeptide(L)'
;MEPAEFEAAGLYDPTSPDAKERLALLKWLSDRGFTAVEIAEADADPGLPLEALASQQAVRRGQVHSRRESAVLLGLSDTALERMLLASGYPSGDRDEATLTDMDISALSSFVSASEIFGEEPIEQFARVISAAAAK
;
A
#
# COMPACT_ATOMS: atom_id res chain seq x y z
N MET A 1 -7.28 -19.35 -14.25
CA MET A 1 -8.54 -18.98 -14.90
C MET A 1 -8.37 -19.05 -16.41
N GLU A 2 -9.41 -19.45 -17.12
CA GLU A 2 -9.47 -19.54 -18.58
C GLU A 2 -9.92 -18.21 -19.21
N PRO A 3 -9.60 -17.95 -20.50
CA PRO A 3 -9.99 -16.71 -21.18
C PRO A 3 -11.49 -16.37 -21.06
N ALA A 4 -12.36 -17.36 -21.21
CA ALA A 4 -13.80 -17.19 -21.11
C ALA A 4 -14.28 -16.70 -19.73
N GLU A 5 -13.56 -17.04 -18.65
CA GLU A 5 -13.88 -16.55 -17.30
C GLU A 5 -13.53 -15.06 -17.17
N PHE A 6 -12.42 -14.62 -17.79
CA PHE A 6 -12.06 -13.21 -17.84
C PHE A 6 -13.02 -12.38 -18.70
N GLU A 7 -13.50 -12.93 -19.82
CA GLU A 7 -14.53 -12.28 -20.66
C GLU A 7 -15.84 -12.11 -19.88
N ALA A 8 -16.28 -13.16 -19.19
CA ALA A 8 -17.48 -13.13 -18.36
C ALA A 8 -17.38 -12.12 -17.21
N ALA A 9 -16.18 -11.89 -16.69
CA ALA A 9 -15.89 -10.88 -15.67
C ALA A 9 -15.72 -9.46 -16.24
N GLY A 10 -15.82 -9.28 -17.57
CA GLY A 10 -15.60 -7.99 -18.23
C GLY A 10 -14.15 -7.53 -18.28
N LEU A 11 -13.19 -8.40 -17.92
CA LEU A 11 -11.76 -8.09 -17.84
C LEU A 11 -11.02 -8.25 -19.17
N TYR A 12 -11.60 -9.02 -20.09
CA TYR A 12 -10.96 -9.42 -21.34
C TYR A 12 -11.92 -9.24 -22.52
N ASP A 13 -11.41 -8.64 -23.61
CA ASP A 13 -12.06 -8.57 -24.91
C ASP A 13 -11.14 -9.20 -25.96
N PRO A 14 -11.49 -10.34 -26.57
CA PRO A 14 -10.66 -11.02 -27.56
C PRO A 14 -10.56 -10.26 -28.89
N THR A 15 -11.42 -9.27 -29.13
CA THR A 15 -11.42 -8.46 -30.35
C THR A 15 -10.59 -7.18 -30.23
N SER A 16 -10.16 -6.84 -29.02
CA SER A 16 -9.29 -5.70 -28.75
C SER A 16 -7.92 -5.87 -29.44
N PRO A 17 -7.32 -4.79 -29.99
CA PRO A 17 -5.97 -4.85 -30.57
C PRO A 17 -4.91 -5.33 -29.57
N ASP A 18 -5.10 -5.09 -28.26
CA ASP A 18 -4.16 -5.46 -27.19
C ASP A 18 -4.59 -6.75 -26.45
N ALA A 19 -5.50 -7.54 -27.04
CA ALA A 19 -6.10 -8.73 -26.40
C ALA A 19 -5.04 -9.73 -25.94
N LYS A 20 -3.95 -9.90 -26.70
CA LYS A 20 -2.90 -10.87 -26.37
C LYS A 20 -2.14 -10.46 -25.11
N GLU A 21 -1.74 -9.19 -25.03
CA GLU A 21 -1.03 -8.59 -23.91
C GLU A 21 -1.92 -8.60 -22.65
N ARG A 22 -3.19 -8.19 -22.80
CA ARG A 22 -4.18 -8.20 -21.73
C ARG A 22 -4.38 -9.60 -21.16
N LEU A 23 -4.57 -10.61 -22.02
CA LEU A 23 -4.74 -11.99 -21.57
C LEU A 23 -3.49 -12.53 -20.86
N ALA A 24 -2.29 -12.16 -21.32
CA ALA A 24 -1.05 -12.55 -20.67
C ALA A 24 -0.93 -11.97 -19.24
N LEU A 25 -1.30 -10.70 -19.05
CA LEU A 25 -1.34 -10.07 -17.73
C LEU A 25 -2.34 -10.74 -16.79
N LEU A 26 -3.57 -10.97 -17.27
CA LEU A 26 -4.63 -11.61 -16.47
C LEU A 26 -4.25 -13.03 -16.05
N LYS A 27 -3.61 -13.80 -16.94
CA LYS A 27 -3.07 -15.13 -16.61
C LYS A 27 -1.96 -15.03 -15.57
N TRP A 28 -1.02 -14.10 -15.74
CA TRP A 28 0.09 -13.89 -14.81
C TRP A 28 -0.38 -13.51 -13.39
N LEU A 29 -1.45 -12.73 -13.27
CA LEU A 29 -2.11 -12.40 -12.00
C LEU A 29 -2.85 -13.62 -11.43
N SER A 30 -3.61 -14.35 -12.25
CA SER A 30 -4.30 -15.57 -11.81
C SER A 30 -3.34 -16.63 -11.28
N ASP A 31 -2.17 -16.80 -11.91
CA ASP A 31 -1.12 -17.74 -11.47
C ASP A 31 -0.54 -17.36 -10.09
N ARG A 32 -0.71 -16.11 -9.66
CA ARG A 32 -0.31 -15.59 -8.34
C ARG A 32 -1.42 -15.64 -7.30
N GLY A 33 -2.56 -16.20 -7.65
CA GLY A 33 -3.70 -16.42 -6.76
C GLY A 33 -4.72 -15.29 -6.72
N PHE A 34 -4.60 -14.28 -7.58
CA PHE A 34 -5.64 -13.24 -7.69
C PHE A 34 -6.90 -13.80 -8.34
N THR A 35 -8.05 -13.49 -7.74
CA THR A 35 -9.38 -13.83 -8.24
C THR A 35 -9.84 -12.82 -9.30
N ALA A 36 -10.80 -13.21 -10.15
CA ALA A 36 -11.38 -12.28 -11.13
C ALA A 36 -12.01 -11.04 -10.47
N VAL A 37 -12.57 -11.17 -9.27
CA VAL A 37 -13.17 -10.06 -8.53
C VAL A 37 -12.10 -9.06 -8.09
N GLU A 38 -11.01 -9.52 -7.46
CA GLU A 38 -9.91 -8.64 -7.04
C GLU A 38 -9.25 -7.94 -8.23
N ILE A 39 -9.11 -8.63 -9.36
CA ILE A 39 -8.57 -8.04 -10.59
C ILE A 39 -9.53 -6.96 -11.14
N ALA A 40 -10.84 -7.21 -11.12
CA ALA A 40 -11.84 -6.24 -11.58
C ALA A 40 -11.97 -5.01 -10.68
N GLU A 41 -11.89 -5.19 -9.36
CA GLU A 41 -11.86 -4.08 -8.40
C GLU A 41 -10.64 -3.20 -8.62
N ALA A 42 -9.47 -3.80 -8.87
CA ALA A 42 -8.24 -3.06 -9.16
C ALA A 42 -8.27 -2.36 -10.52
N ASP A 43 -8.79 -3.01 -11.56
CA ASP A 43 -8.89 -2.45 -12.92
C ASP A 43 -9.87 -1.27 -13.01
N ALA A 44 -10.82 -1.20 -12.07
CA ALA A 44 -11.75 -0.09 -11.95
C ALA A 44 -11.15 1.15 -11.25
N ASP A 45 -9.99 1.03 -10.59
CA ASP A 45 -9.31 2.15 -9.94
C ASP A 45 -8.41 2.90 -10.95
N PRO A 46 -8.79 4.13 -11.38
CA PRO A 46 -8.02 4.88 -12.37
C PRO A 46 -6.64 5.32 -11.87
N GLY A 47 -6.38 5.25 -10.56
CA GLY A 47 -5.08 5.55 -9.95
C GLY A 47 -4.11 4.37 -9.93
N LEU A 48 -4.56 3.17 -10.33
CA LEU A 48 -3.81 1.94 -10.18
C LEU A 48 -3.69 1.17 -11.50
N PRO A 49 -2.51 1.21 -12.17
CA PRO A 49 -2.24 0.33 -13.29
C PRO A 49 -2.33 -1.13 -12.85
N LEU A 50 -3.07 -1.97 -13.60
CA LEU A 50 -3.30 -3.35 -13.24
C LEU A 50 -1.99 -4.17 -13.16
N GLU A 51 -0.95 -3.76 -13.89
CA GLU A 51 0.40 -4.33 -13.83
C GLU A 51 1.04 -4.17 -12.43
N ALA A 52 0.66 -3.13 -11.70
CA ALA A 52 1.15 -2.86 -10.36
C ALA A 52 0.35 -3.62 -9.27
N LEU A 53 -0.74 -4.31 -9.61
CA LEU A 53 -1.58 -5.00 -8.61
C LEU A 53 -0.78 -6.00 -7.77
N ALA A 54 0.09 -6.78 -8.40
CA ALA A 54 0.89 -7.79 -7.70
C ALA A 54 1.93 -7.18 -6.75
N SER A 55 2.57 -6.08 -7.13
CA SER A 55 3.53 -5.39 -6.27
C SER A 55 2.81 -4.63 -5.15
N GLN A 56 1.66 -4.03 -5.44
CA GLN A 56 0.85 -3.37 -4.42
C GLN A 56 0.30 -4.34 -3.40
N GLN A 57 -0.21 -5.50 -3.82
CA GLN A 57 -0.68 -6.51 -2.87
C GLN A 57 0.47 -6.96 -1.96
N ALA A 58 1.70 -7.08 -2.47
CA ALA A 58 2.85 -7.44 -1.64
C ALA A 58 3.16 -6.37 -0.56
N VAL A 59 2.96 -5.09 -0.88
CA VAL A 59 3.18 -3.96 0.04
C VAL A 59 1.99 -3.75 0.99
N ARG A 60 0.76 -3.92 0.50
CA ARG A 60 -0.50 -3.67 1.22
C ARG A 60 -1.05 -4.90 1.96
N ARG A 61 -0.27 -5.98 2.10
CA ARG A 61 -0.73 -7.15 2.87
C ARG A 61 -0.97 -6.75 4.32
N GLY A 62 -2.19 -6.97 4.80
CA GLY A 62 -2.53 -6.83 6.22
C GLY A 62 -3.79 -5.99 6.44
N GLN A 63 -4.09 -5.74 7.71
CA GLN A 63 -5.12 -4.80 8.08
C GLN A 63 -4.64 -3.37 7.81
N VAL A 64 -5.54 -2.53 7.31
CA VAL A 64 -5.32 -1.09 7.20
C VAL A 64 -5.95 -0.40 8.41
N HIS A 65 -5.23 0.57 8.95
CA HIS A 65 -5.54 1.32 10.15
C HIS A 65 -5.58 2.81 9.82
N SER A 66 -6.52 3.51 10.43
CA SER A 66 -6.52 4.96 10.45
C SER A 66 -5.35 5.51 11.27
N ARG A 67 -4.99 6.78 11.07
CA ARG A 67 -3.99 7.44 11.93
C ARG A 67 -4.39 7.37 13.40
N ARG A 68 -5.70 7.49 13.70
CA ARG A 68 -6.20 7.38 15.07
C ARG A 68 -5.95 6.00 15.68
N GLU A 69 -6.31 4.94 14.98
CA GLU A 69 -6.09 3.57 15.46
C GLU A 69 -4.59 3.31 15.63
N SER A 70 -3.79 3.75 14.67
CA SER A 70 -2.34 3.64 14.69
C SER A 70 -1.70 4.35 15.89
N ALA A 71 -2.20 5.54 16.27
CA ALA A 71 -1.73 6.26 17.44
C ALA A 71 -1.97 5.46 18.73
N VAL A 72 -3.14 4.81 18.83
CA VAL A 72 -3.46 3.93 19.97
C VAL A 72 -2.54 2.71 19.98
N LEU A 73 -2.35 2.05 18.83
CA LEU A 73 -1.49 0.87 18.70
C LEU A 73 -0.03 1.16 19.07
N LEU A 74 0.47 2.35 18.72
CA LEU A 74 1.85 2.77 18.95
C LEU A 74 2.06 3.47 20.31
N GLY A 75 0.99 3.72 21.06
CA GLY A 75 1.07 4.44 22.35
C GLY A 75 1.44 5.92 22.20
N LEU A 76 1.13 6.54 21.06
CA LEU A 76 1.47 7.94 20.74
C LEU A 76 0.24 8.86 20.82
N SER A 77 0.49 10.16 20.97
CA SER A 77 -0.53 11.17 20.69
C SER A 77 -0.73 11.33 19.18
N ASP A 78 -1.91 11.80 18.75
CA ASP A 78 -2.21 12.06 17.33
C ASP A 78 -1.18 13.02 16.70
N THR A 79 -0.80 14.06 17.44
CA THR A 79 0.20 15.05 17.01
C THR A 79 1.60 14.46 16.90
N ALA A 80 2.00 13.58 17.83
CA ALA A 80 3.30 12.92 17.76
C ALA A 80 3.39 11.96 16.57
N LEU A 81 2.32 11.18 16.33
CA LEU A 81 2.26 10.31 15.17
C LEU A 81 2.23 11.10 13.86
N GLU A 82 1.47 12.20 13.78
CA GLU A 82 1.45 13.07 12.60
C GLU A 82 2.84 13.63 12.26
N ARG A 83 3.60 14.09 13.26
CA ARG A 83 4.98 14.55 13.07
C ARG A 83 5.89 13.43 12.55
N MET A 84 5.78 12.24 13.12
CA MET A 84 6.56 11.07 12.69
C MET A 84 6.22 10.70 11.23
N LEU A 85 4.92 10.64 10.88
CA LEU A 85 4.48 10.34 9.52
C LEU A 85 5.03 11.35 8.51
N LEU A 86 4.95 12.64 8.82
CA LEU A 86 5.52 13.70 7.98
C LEU A 86 7.04 13.57 7.87
N ALA A 87 7.73 13.24 8.96
CA ALA A 87 9.18 12.99 8.95
C ALA A 87 9.53 11.77 8.09
N SER A 88 8.69 10.73 8.10
CA SER A 88 8.84 9.52 7.29
C SER A 88 8.38 9.68 5.84
N GLY A 89 7.89 10.86 5.43
CA GLY A 89 7.48 11.17 4.05
C GLY A 89 6.04 10.81 3.68
N TYR A 90 5.21 10.44 4.66
CA TYR A 90 3.79 10.21 4.43
C TYR A 90 3.04 11.54 4.29
N PRO A 91 2.00 11.61 3.43
CA PRO A 91 1.18 12.79 3.30
C PRO A 91 0.37 13.05 4.58
N SER A 92 0.09 14.32 4.88
CA SER A 92 -0.96 14.66 5.84
C SER A 92 -2.32 14.31 5.23
N GLY A 93 -3.09 13.44 5.88
CA GLY A 93 -4.42 13.02 5.43
C GLY A 93 -5.45 13.14 6.56
N ASP A 94 -6.68 12.72 6.25
CA ASP A 94 -7.72 12.59 7.27
C ASP A 94 -7.29 11.54 8.30
N ARG A 95 -7.42 11.86 9.58
CA ARG A 95 -7.03 10.99 10.69
C ARG A 95 -7.94 9.77 10.84
N ASP A 96 -9.13 9.81 10.25
CA ASP A 96 -10.11 8.73 10.17
C ASP A 96 -9.85 7.78 8.99
N GLU A 97 -9.12 8.23 7.98
CA GLU A 97 -8.93 7.46 6.75
C GLU A 97 -7.92 6.33 6.98
N ALA A 98 -8.35 5.09 6.68
CA ALA A 98 -7.54 3.90 6.87
C ALA A 98 -6.50 3.77 5.75
N THR A 99 -5.26 4.18 6.05
CA THR A 99 -4.16 4.25 5.07
C THR A 99 -2.89 3.54 5.52
N LEU A 100 -2.75 3.23 6.80
CA LEU A 100 -1.54 2.62 7.37
C LEU A 100 -1.71 1.12 7.52
N THR A 101 -0.83 0.36 6.89
CA THR A 101 -0.83 -1.12 6.95
C THR A 101 -0.15 -1.62 8.23
N ASP A 102 -0.35 -2.88 8.58
CA ASP A 102 0.42 -3.55 9.65
C ASP A 102 1.95 -3.43 9.45
N MET A 103 2.41 -3.40 8.20
CA MET A 103 3.83 -3.19 7.88
C MET A 103 4.27 -1.78 8.25
N ASP A 104 3.45 -0.77 7.97
CA ASP A 104 3.70 0.62 8.38
C ASP A 104 3.75 0.72 9.92
N ILE A 105 2.82 0.07 10.63
CA ILE A 105 2.81 0.03 12.10
C ILE A 105 4.11 -0.59 12.64
N SER A 106 4.56 -1.70 12.06
CA SER A 106 5.81 -2.35 12.47
C SER A 106 7.04 -1.46 12.22
N ALA A 107 7.08 -0.75 11.11
CA ALA A 107 8.15 0.19 10.81
C ALA A 107 8.15 1.38 11.79
N LEU A 108 6.98 1.98 12.03
CA LEU A 108 6.80 3.09 12.97
C LEU A 108 7.15 2.69 14.41
N SER A 109 6.80 1.48 14.84
CA SER A 109 7.16 0.95 16.16
C SER A 109 8.67 0.89 16.39
N SER A 110 9.45 0.62 15.32
CA SER A 110 10.91 0.65 15.37
C SER A 110 11.45 2.06 15.63
N PHE A 111 10.83 3.09 15.03
CA PHE A 111 11.18 4.49 15.29
C PHE A 111 10.76 4.95 16.69
N VAL A 112 9.61 4.50 17.19
CA VAL A 112 9.20 4.77 18.58
C VAL A 112 10.24 4.22 19.55
N SER A 113 10.61 2.94 19.39
CA SER A 113 11.63 2.30 20.22
C SER A 113 12.98 3.00 20.15
N ALA A 114 13.38 3.48 18.97
CA ALA A 114 14.62 4.23 18.81
C ALA A 114 14.55 5.62 19.48
N SER A 115 13.38 6.27 19.47
CA SER A 115 13.17 7.59 20.08
C SER A 115 13.33 7.55 21.61
N GLU A 116 13.00 6.44 22.24
CA GLU A 116 13.22 6.22 23.67
C GLU A 116 14.72 6.20 24.05
N ILE A 117 15.58 5.79 23.12
CA ILE A 117 17.03 5.64 23.33
C ILE A 117 17.77 6.92 22.91
N PHE A 118 17.42 7.47 21.75
CA PHE A 118 18.17 8.55 21.10
C PHE A 118 17.48 9.92 21.18
N GLY A 119 16.23 9.98 21.64
CA GLY A 119 15.39 11.16 21.63
C GLY A 119 14.58 11.31 20.33
N GLU A 120 13.45 12.02 20.42
CA GLU A 120 12.51 12.20 19.30
C GLU A 120 13.15 12.95 18.11
N GLU A 121 13.81 14.08 18.36
CA GLU A 121 14.33 14.94 17.30
C GLU A 121 15.42 14.28 16.44
N PRO A 122 16.43 13.58 17.01
CA PRO A 122 17.38 12.81 16.21
C PRO A 122 16.74 11.73 15.35
N ILE A 123 15.72 11.04 15.86
CA ILE A 123 15.02 9.98 15.12
C ILE A 123 14.13 10.54 14.02
N GLU A 124 13.44 11.66 14.24
CA GLU A 124 12.71 12.34 13.17
C GLU A 124 13.64 12.78 12.02
N GLN A 125 14.83 13.30 12.33
CA GLN A 125 15.80 13.66 11.29
C GLN A 125 16.34 12.45 10.55
N PHE A 126 16.61 11.36 11.26
CA PHE A 126 17.03 10.10 10.66
C PHE A 126 15.96 9.53 9.72
N ALA A 127 14.69 9.53 10.16
CA ALA A 127 13.55 9.12 9.35
C ALA A 127 13.45 9.95 8.05
N ARG A 128 13.57 11.29 8.16
CA ARG A 128 13.60 12.18 6.98
C ARG A 128 14.67 11.79 5.96
N VAL A 129 15.88 11.54 6.43
CA VAL A 129 17.02 11.23 5.54
C VAL A 129 16.84 9.88 4.86
N ILE A 130 16.48 8.83 5.61
CA ILE A 130 16.31 7.50 5.03
C ILE A 130 15.12 7.46 4.07
N SER A 131 13.98 8.04 4.45
CA SER A 131 12.81 8.08 3.57
C SER A 131 13.09 8.86 2.28
N ALA A 132 13.77 10.02 2.37
CA ALA A 132 14.16 10.78 1.19
C ALA A 132 15.18 10.05 0.30
N ALA A 133 16.02 9.19 0.87
CA ALA A 133 16.95 8.35 0.11
C ALA A 133 16.24 7.17 -0.57
N ALA A 134 15.26 6.55 0.11
CA ALA A 134 14.49 5.41 -0.40
C ALA A 134 13.47 5.80 -1.48
N ALA A 135 13.03 7.05 -1.51
CA ALA A 135 12.09 7.58 -2.51
C ALA A 135 12.72 7.89 -3.88
N LYS A 136 14.02 7.65 -4.06
CA LYS A 136 14.76 7.87 -5.31
C LYS A 136 14.91 6.57 -6.09
#